data_AF-A0A920PCN9-F1
#
_entry.id   AF-A0A920PCN9-F1
#
_cell.length_a   1.000
_cell.length_b   1.000
_cell.length_c   1.000
_cell.angle_alpha   90.00
_cell.angle_beta   90.00
_cell.angle_gamma   90.00
#
_symmetry.space_group_name_H-M   'P 1'
#
loop_
_entity.id
_entity.type
_entity.pdbx_description
1 polymer ?
#
loop_
_entity_poly.entity_id
_entity_poly.type
_entity_poly.pdbx_seq_one_letter_code
_entity_poly.pdbx_strand_id
1 'polypeptide(L)'
;MTMAMIQFPDSETDLTWFKKDSRQVTGKWLHLEKSMKFAEEQNTANFGGFNDWRIPKLEDVKTIFDKRFSQRDFGNNEIHIPAEFEPKGADCTWTDTINGDRAMMFSLVKGRSSWINKFGEGPFAVRLVRGTYKKSED
;
A
#
# COMPACT_ATOMS: atom_id res chain seq x y z
N MET A 1 16.96 4.37 14.84
CA MET A 1 15.90 4.85 13.92
C MET A 1 14.58 4.73 14.67
N THR A 2 13.87 5.82 14.93
CA THR A 2 12.63 5.81 15.74
C THR A 2 11.46 5.20 14.95
N MET A 3 10.54 4.49 15.60
CA MET A 3 9.39 3.83 14.94
C MET A 3 8.54 4.79 14.08
N ALA A 4 8.45 6.07 14.46
CA ALA A 4 7.76 7.11 13.69
C ALA A 4 8.38 7.41 12.31
N MET A 5 9.64 7.03 12.07
CA MET A 5 10.31 7.25 10.78
C MET A 5 9.98 6.17 9.75
N ILE A 6 9.30 5.09 10.14
CA ILE A 6 9.00 3.94 9.26
C ILE A 6 7.50 3.68 9.08
N GLN A 7 6.66 4.21 9.95
CA GLN A 7 5.21 3.95 9.97
C GLN A 7 4.39 5.24 10.05
N PHE A 8 3.21 5.22 9.42
CA PHE A 8 2.20 6.28 9.47
C PHE A 8 0.93 5.74 10.15
N PRO A 9 0.65 6.13 11.40
CA PRO A 9 -0.66 5.91 12.01
C PRO A 9 -1.67 6.82 11.30
N ASP A 10 -2.70 6.23 10.71
CA ASP A 10 -3.78 6.98 10.09
C ASP A 10 -4.63 7.60 11.21
N SER A 11 -4.70 8.92 11.32
CA SER A 11 -5.41 9.57 12.44
C SER A 11 -6.93 9.43 12.36
N GLU A 12 -7.45 9.04 11.20
CA GLU A 12 -8.89 8.87 10.97
C GLU A 12 -9.33 7.41 11.15
N THR A 13 -8.39 6.47 11.26
CA THR A 13 -8.68 5.04 11.36
C THR A 13 -7.77 4.32 12.36
N ASP A 14 -8.10 3.09 12.74
CA ASP A 14 -7.19 2.25 13.54
C ASP A 14 -6.09 1.57 12.70
N LEU A 15 -5.78 2.13 11.51
CA LEU A 15 -4.77 1.58 10.61
C LEU A 15 -3.40 2.20 10.86
N THR A 16 -2.37 1.39 10.63
CA THR A 16 -0.99 1.88 10.54
C THR A 16 -0.38 1.38 9.25
N TRP A 17 0.26 2.28 8.53
CA TRP A 17 0.81 2.02 7.20
C TRP A 17 2.33 2.04 7.19
N PHE A 18 2.91 1.27 6.28
CA PHE A 18 4.29 1.50 5.86
C PHE A 18 4.42 2.88 5.20
N LYS A 19 5.43 3.67 5.59
CA LYS A 19 5.71 4.93 4.88
C LYS A 19 6.22 4.71 3.46
N LYS A 20 6.98 3.63 3.24
CA LYS A 20 7.52 3.21 1.94
C LYS A 20 6.73 2.04 1.37
N ASP A 21 6.44 2.06 0.07
CA ASP A 21 5.92 0.86 -0.60
C ASP A 21 7.03 -0.20 -0.83
N SER A 22 6.60 -1.38 -1.27
CA SER A 22 7.50 -2.50 -1.54
C SER A 22 8.56 -2.21 -2.60
N ARG A 23 8.30 -1.31 -3.56
CA ARG A 23 9.29 -0.93 -4.58
C ARG A 23 10.37 -0.04 -3.99
N GLN A 24 10.00 0.90 -3.13
CA GLN A 24 10.96 1.73 -2.40
C GLN A 24 11.81 0.91 -1.41
N VAL A 25 11.23 -0.13 -0.81
CA VAL A 25 11.94 -1.01 0.14
C VAL A 25 12.87 -1.98 -0.57
N THR A 26 12.39 -2.65 -1.62
CA THR A 26 13.13 -3.76 -2.27
C THR A 26 13.93 -3.35 -3.50
N GLY A 27 13.68 -2.14 -4.03
CA GLY A 27 14.20 -1.70 -5.33
C GLY A 27 13.57 -2.39 -6.53
N LYS A 28 12.53 -3.22 -6.33
CA LYS A 28 11.91 -4.06 -7.38
C LYS A 28 10.41 -3.83 -7.45
N TRP A 29 9.85 -3.93 -8.65
CA TRP A 29 8.41 -4.01 -8.86
C TRP A 29 7.92 -5.42 -8.52
N LEU A 30 6.82 -5.52 -7.79
CA LEU A 30 6.27 -6.78 -7.30
C LEU A 30 4.84 -6.95 -7.81
N HIS A 31 4.56 -8.08 -8.46
CA HIS A 31 3.19 -8.54 -8.63
C HIS A 31 2.60 -8.99 -7.28
N LEU A 32 1.30 -9.29 -7.22
CA LEU A 32 0.62 -9.53 -5.94
C LEU A 32 1.24 -10.70 -5.15
N GLU A 33 1.50 -11.85 -5.79
CA GLU A 33 2.08 -13.01 -5.08
C GLU A 33 3.44 -12.70 -4.44
N LYS A 34 4.32 -11.96 -5.13
CA LYS A 34 5.57 -11.47 -4.54
C LYS A 34 5.33 -10.44 -3.43
N SER A 35 4.26 -9.65 -3.54
CA SER A 35 3.85 -8.69 -2.52
C SER A 35 3.36 -9.39 -1.24
N MET A 36 2.63 -10.50 -1.37
CA MET A 36 2.21 -11.33 -0.23
C MET A 36 3.42 -11.92 0.48
N LYS A 37 4.37 -12.49 -0.28
CA LYS A 37 5.64 -12.96 0.28
C LYS A 37 6.42 -11.84 0.99
N PHE A 38 6.44 -10.64 0.39
CA PHE A 38 7.06 -9.48 1.03
C PHE A 38 6.43 -9.17 2.40
N ALA A 39 5.10 -9.26 2.54
CA ALA A 39 4.43 -9.10 3.84
C ALA A 39 4.86 -10.16 4.86
N GLU A 40 4.93 -11.43 4.45
CA GLU A 40 5.42 -12.53 5.31
C GLU A 40 6.86 -12.30 5.78
N GLU A 41 7.73 -11.82 4.89
CA GLU A 41 9.12 -11.47 5.20
C GLU A 41 9.19 -10.31 6.22
N GLN A 42 8.37 -9.26 6.05
CA GLN A 42 8.32 -8.15 7.01
C GLN A 42 7.81 -8.59 8.38
N ASN A 43 6.84 -9.51 8.42
CA ASN A 43 6.33 -10.06 9.67
C ASN A 43 7.35 -10.93 10.38
N THR A 44 8.05 -11.79 9.64
CA THR A 44 9.14 -12.61 10.17
C THR A 44 10.27 -11.75 10.74
N ALA A 45 10.56 -10.62 10.10
CA ALA A 45 11.56 -9.66 10.56
C ALA A 45 11.10 -8.79 11.75
N ASN A 46 9.84 -8.92 12.20
CA ASN A 46 9.21 -8.01 13.16
C ASN A 46 9.42 -6.53 12.78
N PHE A 47 9.22 -6.19 11.50
CA PHE A 47 9.49 -4.85 11.01
C PHE A 47 8.73 -3.80 11.83
N GLY A 48 9.49 -2.86 12.39
CA GLY A 48 8.97 -1.81 13.25
C GLY A 48 8.25 -2.31 14.49
N GLY A 49 8.62 -3.49 15.00
CA GLY A 49 8.07 -4.09 16.22
C GLY A 49 6.77 -4.87 16.05
N PHE A 50 6.33 -5.09 14.81
CA PHE A 50 5.05 -5.73 14.50
C PHE A 50 5.20 -6.90 13.53
N ASN A 51 4.28 -7.86 13.61
CA ASN A 51 4.25 -9.09 12.81
C ASN A 51 2.88 -9.38 12.17
N ASP A 52 2.03 -8.37 12.09
CA ASP A 52 0.65 -8.41 11.58
C ASP A 52 0.47 -7.53 10.33
N TRP A 53 1.54 -7.27 9.58
CA TRP A 53 1.49 -6.56 8.30
C TRP A 53 0.79 -7.39 7.25
N ARG A 54 -0.06 -6.75 6.46
CA ARG A 54 -0.87 -7.37 5.41
C ARG A 54 -0.94 -6.52 4.15
N ILE A 55 -1.33 -7.15 3.04
CA ILE A 55 -1.82 -6.44 1.86
C ILE A 55 -3.08 -5.66 2.27
N PRO A 56 -3.24 -4.40 1.84
CA PRO A 56 -4.42 -3.63 2.21
C PRO A 56 -5.67 -4.15 1.51
N LYS A 57 -6.82 -3.98 2.15
CA LYS A 57 -8.11 -4.12 1.48
C LYS A 57 -8.36 -2.91 0.60
N LEU A 58 -9.27 -3.05 -0.37
CA LEU A 58 -9.69 -1.91 -1.17
C LEU A 58 -10.28 -0.77 -0.31
N GLU A 59 -10.98 -1.10 0.77
CA GLU A 59 -11.52 -0.11 1.71
C GLU A 59 -10.41 0.64 2.48
N ASP A 60 -9.35 -0.04 2.90
CA ASP A 60 -8.19 0.60 3.55
C ASP A 60 -7.54 1.62 2.59
N VAL A 61 -7.30 1.23 1.34
CA VAL A 61 -6.65 2.14 0.36
C VAL A 61 -7.47 3.41 0.11
N LYS A 62 -8.81 3.32 0.22
CA LYS A 62 -9.68 4.48 0.06
C LYS A 62 -9.56 5.49 1.21
N THR A 63 -9.14 5.09 2.40
CA THR A 63 -8.96 6.02 3.54
C THR A 63 -7.77 6.94 3.33
N ILE A 64 -6.76 6.47 2.58
CA ILE A 64 -5.54 7.22 2.28
C ILE A 64 -5.56 7.89 0.89
N PHE A 65 -6.67 7.82 0.16
CA PHE A 65 -6.80 8.45 -1.15
C PHE A 65 -7.71 9.68 -1.09
N ASP A 66 -7.17 10.84 -1.42
CA ASP A 66 -7.95 12.07 -1.55
C ASP A 66 -7.30 13.00 -2.59
N LYS A 67 -8.08 13.48 -3.56
CA LYS A 67 -7.61 14.38 -4.62
C LYS A 67 -7.05 15.72 -4.12
N ARG A 68 -7.32 16.10 -2.87
CA ARG A 68 -6.72 17.26 -2.21
C ARG A 68 -5.24 17.05 -1.90
N PHE A 69 -4.81 15.81 -1.75
CA PHE A 69 -3.39 15.48 -1.59
C PHE A 69 -2.66 15.57 -2.93
N SER A 70 -1.41 15.99 -2.87
CA SER A 70 -0.53 16.10 -4.04
C SER A 70 0.88 15.65 -3.68
N GLN A 71 1.29 14.55 -4.29
CA GLN A 71 2.65 14.00 -4.21
C GLN A 71 3.11 13.53 -5.58
N ARG A 72 4.42 13.25 -5.71
CA ARG A 72 5.01 12.71 -6.95
C ARG A 72 5.46 11.27 -6.74
N ASP A 73 4.98 10.38 -7.61
CA ASP A 73 5.44 9.00 -7.69
C ASP A 73 6.87 8.91 -8.27
N PHE A 74 7.34 7.67 -8.47
CA PHE A 74 8.63 7.37 -9.09
C PHE A 74 8.74 7.91 -10.53
N GLY A 75 7.67 7.81 -11.32
CA GLY A 75 7.58 8.31 -12.69
C GLY A 75 7.31 9.82 -12.82
N ASN A 76 7.25 10.52 -11.68
CA ASN A 76 6.90 11.93 -11.56
C ASN A 76 5.44 12.30 -11.91
N ASN A 77 4.53 11.33 -11.91
CA ASN A 77 3.08 11.58 -11.98
C ASN A 77 2.57 12.12 -10.64
N GLU A 78 1.45 12.85 -10.69
CA GLU A 78 0.71 13.21 -9.47
C GLU A 78 0.01 12.00 -8.88
N ILE A 79 0.19 11.81 -7.58
CA ILE A 79 -0.57 10.85 -6.79
C ILE A 79 -1.21 11.56 -5.61
N HIS A 80 -2.36 11.03 -5.19
CA HIS A 80 -3.28 11.69 -4.28
C HIS A 80 -3.31 10.98 -2.93
N ILE A 81 -2.15 10.98 -2.23
CA ILE A 81 -1.96 10.34 -0.91
C ILE A 81 -1.27 11.29 0.10
N PRO A 82 -1.52 11.14 1.41
CA PRO A 82 -0.97 11.98 2.49
C PRO A 82 0.56 12.13 2.44
N ALA A 83 1.07 13.35 2.69
CA ALA A 83 2.49 13.72 2.62
C ALA A 83 3.40 13.00 3.63
N GLU A 84 2.81 12.29 4.59
CA GLU A 84 3.45 11.43 5.58
C GLU A 84 4.05 10.16 4.96
N PHE A 85 3.57 9.77 3.78
CA PHE A 85 4.18 8.73 2.96
C PHE A 85 5.46 9.25 2.30
N GLU A 86 6.44 8.36 2.14
CA GLU A 86 7.68 8.71 1.47
C GLU A 86 7.43 8.95 -0.02
N PRO A 87 7.87 10.08 -0.59
CA PRO A 87 7.67 10.40 -2.00
C PRO A 87 8.44 9.42 -2.90
N LYS A 88 8.14 9.43 -4.20
CA LYS A 88 8.75 8.51 -5.18
C LYS A 88 8.37 7.03 -4.99
N GLY A 89 7.20 6.78 -4.40
CA GLY A 89 6.52 5.48 -4.44
C GLY A 89 5.95 5.14 -5.83
N ALA A 90 5.25 4.02 -5.93
CA ALA A 90 4.49 3.60 -7.09
C ALA A 90 3.24 4.47 -7.30
N ASP A 91 2.74 4.46 -8.53
CA ASP A 91 1.52 5.16 -8.95
C ASP A 91 0.22 4.42 -8.57
N CYS A 92 0.40 3.24 -7.97
CA CYS A 92 -0.64 2.30 -7.62
C CYS A 92 -0.26 1.47 -6.39
N THR A 93 -1.24 0.77 -5.82
CA THR A 93 -1.00 -0.27 -4.82
C THR A 93 -1.90 -1.47 -5.06
N TRP A 94 -1.36 -2.66 -4.83
CA TRP A 94 -2.18 -3.89 -4.75
C TRP A 94 -3.18 -3.84 -3.59
N THR A 95 -4.27 -4.58 -3.75
CA THR A 95 -5.18 -4.95 -2.66
C THR A 95 -5.24 -6.48 -2.51
N ASP A 96 -5.80 -6.94 -1.39
CA ASP A 96 -6.04 -8.36 -1.10
C ASP A 96 -7.25 -8.96 -1.86
N THR A 97 -7.89 -8.17 -2.72
CA THR A 97 -9.12 -8.55 -3.42
C THR A 97 -8.79 -9.37 -4.66
N ILE A 98 -8.95 -10.70 -4.56
CA ILE A 98 -8.57 -11.68 -5.60
C ILE A 98 -9.80 -12.34 -6.22
N ASN A 99 -9.76 -12.57 -7.53
CA ASN A 99 -10.73 -13.36 -8.28
C ASN A 99 -10.00 -14.23 -9.32
N GLY A 100 -9.80 -15.51 -8.99
CA GLY A 100 -8.99 -16.44 -9.79
C GLY A 100 -7.55 -15.95 -9.92
N ASP A 101 -7.07 -15.85 -11.16
CA ASP A 101 -5.72 -15.36 -11.47
C ASP A 101 -5.62 -13.84 -11.53
N ARG A 102 -6.69 -13.11 -11.18
CA ARG A 102 -6.70 -11.65 -11.15
C ARG A 102 -6.81 -11.12 -9.74
N ALA A 103 -6.24 -9.95 -9.52
CA ALA A 103 -6.40 -9.19 -8.29
C ALA A 103 -6.64 -7.72 -8.59
N MET A 104 -7.28 -7.02 -7.66
CA MET A 104 -7.47 -5.58 -7.78
C MET A 104 -6.17 -4.84 -7.44
N MET A 105 -5.80 -3.93 -8.33
CA MET A 105 -4.85 -2.87 -8.08
C MET A 105 -5.63 -1.55 -8.05
N PHE A 106 -5.28 -0.65 -7.14
CA PHE A 106 -5.86 0.69 -7.06
C PHE A 106 -4.87 1.74 -7.58
N SER A 107 -5.31 2.57 -8.52
CA SER A 107 -4.50 3.67 -9.06
C SER A 107 -4.57 4.89 -8.13
N LEU A 108 -3.43 5.31 -7.61
CA LEU A 108 -3.27 6.50 -6.77
C LEU A 108 -3.26 7.80 -7.59
N VAL A 109 -3.14 7.68 -8.91
CA VAL A 109 -3.32 8.78 -9.87
C VAL A 109 -4.82 8.98 -10.16
N LYS A 110 -5.55 7.90 -10.44
CA LYS A 110 -6.92 7.98 -10.99
C LYS A 110 -8.03 7.80 -9.95
N GLY A 111 -7.72 7.26 -8.77
CA GLY A 111 -8.72 6.96 -7.74
C GLY A 111 -9.67 5.82 -8.12
N ARG A 112 -9.21 4.85 -8.91
CA ARG A 112 -10.02 3.72 -9.37
C ARG A 112 -9.24 2.41 -9.38
N SER A 113 -9.95 1.31 -9.20
CA SER A 113 -9.40 -0.04 -9.24
C SER A 113 -9.45 -0.66 -10.64
N SER A 114 -8.49 -1.53 -10.93
CA SER A 114 -8.42 -2.35 -12.14
C SER A 114 -8.10 -3.80 -11.77
N TRP A 115 -8.67 -4.76 -12.49
CA TRP A 115 -8.31 -6.17 -12.37
C TRP A 115 -7.08 -6.48 -13.20
N ILE A 116 -6.00 -6.93 -12.54
CA ILE A 116 -4.72 -7.25 -13.17
C ILE A 116 -4.38 -8.71 -12.85
N ASN A 117 -3.66 -9.40 -13.74
CA ASN A 117 -3.15 -10.73 -13.44
C ASN A 117 -2.21 -10.68 -12.21
N LYS A 118 -2.47 -11.50 -11.19
CA LYS A 118 -1.73 -11.51 -9.92
C LYS A 118 -0.27 -11.99 -10.03
N PHE A 119 0.06 -12.62 -11.16
CA PHE A 119 1.42 -13.01 -11.59
C PHE A 119 2.00 -12.06 -12.65
N GLY A 120 1.23 -11.07 -13.11
CA GLY A 120 1.61 -10.17 -14.18
C GLY A 120 2.75 -9.24 -13.80
N GLU A 121 3.79 -9.19 -14.63
CA GLU A 121 4.87 -8.21 -14.46
C GLU A 121 4.41 -6.82 -14.90
N GLY A 122 4.92 -5.80 -14.22
CA GLY A 122 4.57 -4.40 -14.46
C GLY A 122 5.04 -3.52 -13.31
N PRO A 123 4.86 -2.19 -13.41
CA PRO A 123 5.29 -1.24 -12.38
C PRO A 123 4.34 -1.24 -11.17
N PHE A 124 4.16 -2.41 -10.54
CA PHE A 124 3.25 -2.60 -9.42
C PHE A 124 4.02 -2.70 -8.11
N ALA A 125 3.40 -2.24 -7.02
CA ALA A 125 3.91 -2.34 -5.67
C ALA A 125 2.75 -2.53 -4.69
N VAL A 126 3.09 -2.83 -3.43
CA VAL A 126 2.13 -2.77 -2.32
C VAL A 126 2.63 -1.81 -1.25
N ARG A 127 1.72 -1.05 -0.65
CA ARG A 127 1.97 -0.40 0.63
C ARG A 127 1.29 -1.22 1.73
N LEU A 128 2.09 -1.87 2.57
CA LEU A 128 1.57 -2.72 3.64
C LEU A 128 0.85 -1.89 4.69
N VAL A 129 -0.18 -2.50 5.26
CA VAL A 129 -0.98 -1.93 6.34
C VAL A 129 -1.12 -2.96 7.46
N ARG A 130 -1.40 -2.49 8.67
CA ARG A 130 -1.80 -3.30 9.81
C ARG A 130 -3.00 -2.65 10.52
N GLY A 131 -3.66 -3.43 11.38
CA GLY A 131 -4.92 -3.02 12.02
C GLY A 131 -6.15 -3.34 11.16
N THR A 132 -7.31 -2.97 11.69
CA THR A 132 -8.62 -3.25 11.08
C THR A 132 -9.37 -1.94 10.91
N TYR A 133 -9.68 -1.58 9.66
CA TYR A 133 -10.60 -0.49 9.41
C TYR A 133 -12.01 -0.92 9.85
N LYS A 134 -12.56 -0.18 10.82
CA LYS A 134 -13.97 -0.28 11.20
C LYS A 134 -14.68 0.89 10.57
N LYS A 135 -15.41 0.65 9.49
CA LYS A 135 -16.33 1.65 8.97
C LYS A 135 -17.33 1.97 10.08
N SER A 136 -17.45 3.23 10.47
CA SER A 136 -18.51 3.64 11.41
C SER A 136 -19.86 3.21 10.81
N GLU A 137 -20.63 2.45 11.59
CA GLU A 137 -22.04 2.25 11.28
C GLU A 137 -22.72 3.60 11.57
N ASP A 138 -23.17 4.27 10.51
CA ASP A 138 -24.10 5.41 10.60
C ASP A 138 -25.51 4.90 10.93
#